data_AF-A0A8B7DE65-F1
#
_entry.id   AF-A0A8B7DE65-F1
#
_cell.length_a   1.000
_cell.length_b   1.000
_cell.length_c   1.000
_cell.angle_alpha   90.00
_cell.angle_beta   90.00
_cell.angle_gamma   90.00
#
_symmetry.space_group_name_H-M   'P 1'
#
loop_
_entity.id
_entity.type
_entity.pdbx_description
1 polymer ?
#
loop_
_entity_poly.entity_id
_entity_poly.type
_entity_poly.pdbx_seq_one_letter_code
_entity_poly.pdbx_strand_id
1 'polypeptide(L)'
;MYVTKSGLKSYTTKSTEIREGSDLTDISYDGWTKNGTLFGGLGMLTDDIYRDSELKNNYSPWVGFNSIRPEIVFQLTKKKFINKVIIYIKNQDENIKIFKHVDIESSKNGERYSLVKRYTPVSDLVAKRFSFAIVINFEAEARFIKLIFTKYSTWLLISEIVFIPGSHTSFSSSSPSVVKNDFKKENELISSIPFEKKFINVVEDSFSLSFSTVITTIVVGVICAVILAVCVFKLYTIKKKNEAIALQNRKTTFLL
;
A
#
# COMPACT_ATOMS: atom_id res chain seq x y z
N MET A 1 8.62 -1.67 -19.27
CA MET A 1 8.08 -0.40 -18.73
C MET A 1 6.85 -0.73 -17.92
N TYR A 2 6.87 -0.56 -16.60
CA TYR A 2 5.74 -0.90 -15.71
C TYR A 2 4.65 0.18 -15.81
N VAL A 3 3.38 -0.17 -15.60
CA VAL A 3 2.39 0.84 -15.25
C VAL A 3 2.56 1.13 -13.76
N THR A 4 3.46 2.06 -13.44
CA THR A 4 3.54 2.67 -12.10
C THR A 4 2.41 3.69 -11.93
N LYS A 5 2.40 4.41 -10.80
CA LYS A 5 1.53 5.56 -10.52
C LYS A 5 1.28 6.47 -11.73
N SER A 6 2.28 6.67 -12.59
CA SER A 6 2.20 7.50 -13.81
C SER A 6 1.17 7.06 -14.87
N GLY A 7 0.77 5.78 -14.89
CA GLY A 7 -0.20 5.27 -15.86
C GLY A 7 -1.57 4.94 -15.27
N LEU A 8 -1.70 5.01 -13.96
CA LEU A 8 -2.95 4.86 -13.21
C LEU A 8 -3.52 6.25 -12.90
N LYS A 9 -4.84 6.38 -12.95
CA LYS A 9 -5.56 7.58 -12.58
C LYS A 9 -6.11 7.47 -11.15
N SER A 10 -6.70 6.32 -10.84
CA SER A 10 -7.30 6.05 -9.53
C SER A 10 -7.61 4.57 -9.38
N TYR A 11 -7.91 4.12 -8.16
CA TYR A 11 -8.69 2.92 -7.93
C TYR A 11 -9.88 3.18 -7.03
N THR A 12 -10.89 2.33 -7.15
CA THR A 12 -12.08 2.31 -6.32
C THR A 12 -12.21 0.95 -5.65
N THR A 13 -12.43 0.94 -4.35
CA THR A 13 -12.67 -0.28 -3.56
C THR A 13 -13.53 0.04 -2.34
N LYS A 14 -14.21 -0.96 -1.78
CA LYS A 14 -14.71 -0.81 -0.42
C LYS A 14 -13.52 -0.64 0.53
N SER A 15 -13.64 0.37 1.38
CA SER A 15 -12.72 0.68 2.46
C SER A 15 -12.53 -0.54 3.33
N THR A 16 -11.29 -0.72 3.74
CA THR A 16 -10.86 -1.79 4.59
C THR A 16 -11.24 -1.50 6.04
N GLU A 17 -11.35 -2.57 6.83
CA GLU A 17 -11.73 -2.50 8.24
C GLU A 17 -10.50 -2.64 9.13
N ILE A 18 -10.56 -2.04 10.32
CA ILE A 18 -9.52 -2.17 11.34
C ILE A 18 -9.59 -3.59 11.90
N ARG A 19 -8.48 -4.32 11.85
CA ARG A 19 -8.31 -5.55 12.63
C ARG A 19 -7.88 -5.15 14.02
N GLU A 20 -8.42 -5.77 15.07
CA GLU A 20 -8.03 -5.49 16.46
C GLU A 20 -6.50 -5.45 16.62
N GLY A 21 -5.95 -4.26 16.90
CA GLY A 21 -4.52 -4.02 17.08
C GLY A 21 -3.68 -3.83 15.81
N SER A 22 -4.26 -3.82 14.60
CA SER A 22 -3.54 -3.51 13.36
C SER A 22 -4.44 -2.72 12.41
N ASP A 23 -4.03 -1.49 12.12
CA ASP A 23 -4.68 -0.67 11.11
C ASP A 23 -4.33 -1.21 9.71
N LEU A 24 -5.33 -1.78 9.04
CA LEU A 24 -5.25 -2.31 7.68
C LEU A 24 -5.95 -1.37 6.68
N THR A 25 -6.19 -0.13 7.10
CA THR A 25 -6.71 0.95 6.25
C THR A 25 -5.66 1.45 5.28
N ASP A 26 -6.15 1.94 4.15
CA ASP A 26 -5.33 2.61 3.17
C ASP A 26 -5.05 4.05 3.62
N ILE A 27 -4.07 4.21 4.51
CA ILE A 27 -3.80 5.49 5.19
C ILE A 27 -3.24 6.56 4.25
N SER A 28 -2.69 6.16 3.10
CA SER A 28 -2.11 7.09 2.12
C SER A 28 -3.06 7.39 0.97
N TYR A 29 -4.32 6.95 1.05
CA TYR A 29 -5.30 7.18 -0.01
C TYR A 29 -5.58 8.68 -0.19
N ASP A 30 -5.29 9.21 -1.38
CA ASP A 30 -5.37 10.65 -1.70
C ASP A 30 -6.71 11.08 -2.33
N GLY A 31 -7.66 10.15 -2.43
CA GLY A 31 -8.98 10.37 -3.00
C GLY A 31 -10.07 10.70 -1.96
N TRP A 32 -11.29 10.27 -2.27
CA TRP A 32 -12.44 10.47 -1.40
C TRP A 32 -12.92 9.15 -0.80
N THR A 33 -13.47 9.24 0.41
CA THR A 33 -14.15 8.14 1.09
C THR A 33 -15.61 8.50 1.29
N LYS A 34 -16.52 7.67 0.77
CA LYS A 34 -17.97 7.83 0.99
C LYS A 34 -18.59 6.48 1.29
N ASN A 35 -19.32 6.37 2.40
CA ASN A 35 -20.00 5.14 2.82
C ASN A 35 -19.07 3.90 2.81
N GLY A 36 -17.85 4.06 3.33
CA GLY A 36 -16.85 3.00 3.33
C GLY A 36 -16.43 2.56 1.93
N THR A 37 -16.44 3.45 0.95
CA THR A 37 -15.90 3.22 -0.40
C THR A 37 -14.85 4.29 -0.70
N LEU A 38 -13.65 3.86 -1.02
CA LEU A 38 -12.55 4.68 -1.53
C LEU A 38 -12.77 4.88 -3.03
N PHE A 39 -12.69 6.10 -3.53
CA PHE A 39 -12.78 6.38 -4.97
C PHE A 39 -12.04 7.66 -5.35
N GLY A 40 -11.63 7.72 -6.62
CA GLY A 40 -11.09 8.94 -7.24
C GLY A 40 -9.65 9.29 -6.88
N GLY A 41 -8.94 8.45 -6.11
CA GLY A 41 -7.53 8.62 -5.78
C GLY A 41 -6.71 7.34 -5.91
N LEU A 42 -5.47 7.45 -5.48
CA LEU A 42 -4.44 6.42 -5.37
C LEU A 42 -3.96 6.36 -3.92
N GLY A 43 -3.26 5.29 -3.57
CA GLY A 43 -2.80 5.05 -2.21
C GLY A 43 -1.91 3.84 -2.16
N MET A 44 -1.93 3.14 -1.03
CA MET A 44 -0.95 2.10 -0.69
C MET A 44 -0.91 0.97 -1.72
N LEU A 45 -2.03 0.62 -2.35
CA LEU A 45 -2.07 -0.44 -3.38
C LEU A 45 -1.26 -0.12 -4.65
N THR A 46 -0.71 1.08 -4.75
CA THR A 46 -0.08 1.65 -5.96
C THR A 46 1.08 2.60 -5.63
N ASP A 47 1.64 2.49 -4.42
CA ASP A 47 2.67 3.41 -3.89
C ASP A 47 4.11 2.90 -4.10
N ASP A 48 4.26 1.75 -4.76
CA ASP A 48 5.52 1.05 -5.00
C ASP A 48 6.20 0.51 -3.71
N ILE A 49 5.43 0.28 -2.64
CA ILE A 49 5.87 -0.34 -1.39
C ILE A 49 5.36 -1.79 -1.31
N TYR A 50 6.28 -2.74 -1.26
CA TYR A 50 5.94 -4.15 -1.45
C TYR A 50 5.92 -4.96 -0.14
N ARG A 51 6.59 -4.50 0.93
CA ARG A 51 6.82 -5.32 2.15
C ARG A 51 7.08 -4.52 3.44
N ASP A 52 6.97 -5.23 4.57
CA ASP A 52 7.19 -4.73 5.93
C ASP A 52 8.56 -4.04 6.13
N SER A 53 9.59 -4.48 5.41
CA SER A 53 10.96 -3.94 5.54
C SER A 53 11.17 -2.55 4.94
N GLU A 54 10.20 -2.04 4.17
CA GLU A 54 10.34 -0.78 3.42
C GLU A 54 9.75 0.43 4.16
N LEU A 55 9.13 0.22 5.33
CA LEU A 55 8.50 1.28 6.12
C LEU A 55 9.40 1.82 7.23
N LYS A 56 9.48 3.16 7.32
CA LYS A 56 10.18 3.89 8.39
C LYS A 56 9.29 4.25 9.57
N ASN A 57 7.98 4.22 9.38
CA ASN A 57 6.97 4.65 10.33
C ASN A 57 6.11 3.42 10.62
N ASN A 58 5.87 3.07 11.89
CA ASN A 58 5.27 1.82 12.42
C ASN A 58 3.86 1.40 11.90
N TYR A 59 3.46 1.83 10.71
CA TYR A 59 2.24 1.42 10.03
C TYR A 59 2.45 0.08 9.30
N SER A 60 1.36 -0.63 9.05
CA SER A 60 1.37 -1.83 8.21
C SER A 60 1.42 -1.40 6.73
N PRO A 61 2.22 -2.05 5.86
CA PRO A 61 2.17 -1.80 4.41
C PRO A 61 1.00 -2.53 3.73
N TRP A 62 0.16 -3.21 4.50
CA TRP A 62 -0.89 -4.07 4.00
C TRP A 62 -2.25 -3.42 4.09
N VAL A 63 -2.94 -3.35 2.95
CA VAL A 63 -4.36 -3.02 2.86
C VAL A 63 -5.16 -4.33 2.97
N GLY A 64 -6.09 -4.38 3.94
CA GLY A 64 -6.77 -5.63 4.33
C GLY A 64 -8.25 -5.72 3.99
N PHE A 65 -8.64 -6.75 3.23
CA PHE A 65 -10.02 -6.94 2.79
C PHE A 65 -10.71 -8.09 3.54
N ASN A 66 -11.75 -7.76 4.33
CA ASN A 66 -12.56 -8.75 5.05
C ASN A 66 -13.92 -9.05 4.39
N SER A 67 -14.38 -8.25 3.43
CA SER A 67 -15.60 -8.51 2.68
C SER A 67 -15.57 -9.87 1.98
N ILE A 68 -16.73 -10.53 1.81
CA ILE A 68 -16.83 -11.89 1.23
C ILE A 68 -16.22 -11.94 -0.17
N ARG A 69 -16.42 -10.88 -0.95
CA ARG A 69 -15.97 -10.75 -2.34
C ARG A 69 -15.35 -9.37 -2.56
N PRO A 70 -14.06 -9.18 -2.21
CA PRO A 70 -13.38 -7.91 -2.42
C PRO A 70 -13.32 -7.55 -3.91
N GLU A 71 -13.63 -6.30 -4.23
CA GLU A 71 -13.61 -5.77 -5.59
C GLU A 71 -12.77 -4.50 -5.63
N ILE A 72 -11.82 -4.45 -6.56
CA ILE A 72 -10.95 -3.30 -6.77
C ILE A 72 -11.00 -2.93 -8.26
N VAL A 73 -11.47 -1.71 -8.55
CA VAL A 73 -11.59 -1.18 -9.91
C VAL A 73 -10.48 -0.16 -10.12
N PHE A 74 -9.53 -0.46 -10.99
CA PHE A 74 -8.48 0.45 -11.41
C PHE A 74 -8.90 1.21 -12.66
N GLN A 75 -8.69 2.52 -12.66
CA GLN A 75 -8.83 3.39 -13.82
C GLN A 75 -7.45 3.80 -14.33
N LEU A 76 -7.20 3.57 -15.61
CA LEU A 76 -6.01 4.04 -16.32
C LEU A 76 -6.25 5.44 -16.87
N THR A 77 -5.18 6.24 -16.97
CA THR A 77 -5.23 7.61 -17.52
C THR A 77 -5.76 7.61 -18.96
N LYS A 78 -5.36 6.62 -19.75
CA LYS A 78 -5.80 6.36 -21.13
C LYS A 78 -6.01 4.88 -21.35
N LYS A 79 -6.73 4.52 -22.42
CA LYS A 79 -6.84 3.13 -22.87
C LYS A 79 -5.43 2.58 -23.17
N LYS A 80 -5.11 1.40 -22.65
CA LYS A 80 -3.83 0.70 -22.87
C LYS A 80 -4.08 -0.78 -23.09
N PHE A 81 -3.19 -1.42 -23.84
CA PHE A 81 -3.10 -2.87 -23.89
C PHE A 81 -2.26 -3.35 -22.70
N ILE A 82 -2.85 -4.20 -21.86
CA ILE A 82 -2.23 -4.74 -20.64
C ILE A 82 -2.11 -6.25 -20.83
N ASN A 83 -0.93 -6.80 -20.54
CA ASN A 83 -0.65 -8.23 -20.72
C ASN A 83 -0.39 -9.00 -19.41
N LYS A 84 -0.24 -8.29 -18.29
CA LYS A 84 0.08 -8.91 -16.98
C LYS A 84 -0.32 -8.01 -15.81
N VAL A 85 -0.68 -8.64 -14.70
CA VAL A 85 -0.85 -8.02 -13.38
C VAL A 85 0.02 -8.75 -12.37
N ILE A 86 0.63 -8.00 -11.47
CA ILE A 86 1.44 -8.49 -10.37
C ILE A 86 0.74 -8.06 -9.08
N ILE A 87 0.45 -9.00 -8.19
CA ILE A 87 -0.24 -8.75 -6.92
C ILE A 87 0.69 -9.17 -5.79
N TYR A 88 1.10 -8.21 -4.96
CA TYR A 88 1.91 -8.46 -3.77
C TYR A 88 1.00 -8.77 -2.59
N ILE A 89 1.11 -9.98 -2.06
CA ILE A 89 0.12 -10.56 -1.14
C ILE A 89 0.80 -11.17 0.08
N LYS A 90 0.15 -11.04 1.25
CA LYS A 90 0.59 -11.73 2.48
C LYS A 90 -0.09 -13.09 2.56
N ASN A 91 0.70 -14.14 2.79
CA ASN A 91 0.20 -15.46 3.19
C ASN A 91 0.90 -15.83 4.50
N GLN A 92 0.15 -15.99 5.59
CA GLN A 92 0.75 -16.11 6.92
C GLN A 92 0.16 -17.27 7.71
N ASP A 93 -1.16 -17.28 7.89
CA ASP A 93 -1.87 -18.19 8.79
C ASP A 93 -3.25 -18.54 8.24
N GLU A 94 -4.11 -19.21 9.02
CA GLU A 94 -5.45 -19.58 8.56
C GLU A 94 -6.39 -18.38 8.36
N ASN A 95 -6.13 -17.27 9.05
CA ASN A 95 -6.92 -16.05 8.96
C ASN A 95 -6.44 -15.11 7.84
N ILE A 96 -5.14 -15.15 7.51
CA ILE A 96 -4.53 -14.41 6.39
C ILE A 96 -3.94 -15.40 5.38
N LYS A 97 -4.72 -15.68 4.32
CA LYS A 97 -4.30 -16.47 3.16
C LYS A 97 -4.42 -15.69 1.86
N ILE A 98 -3.78 -16.22 0.83
CA ILE A 98 -4.05 -15.78 -0.54
C ILE A 98 -5.51 -16.08 -0.94
N PHE A 99 -5.95 -15.53 -2.08
CA PHE A 99 -7.27 -15.79 -2.63
C PHE A 99 -7.39 -17.21 -3.24
N LYS A 100 -8.62 -17.74 -3.31
CA LYS A 100 -8.98 -18.97 -4.03
C LYS A 100 -8.95 -18.77 -5.54
N HIS A 101 -9.53 -17.68 -6.02
CA HIS A 101 -9.32 -17.22 -7.39
C HIS A 101 -9.55 -15.71 -7.47
N VAL A 102 -9.05 -15.11 -8.54
CA VAL A 102 -9.34 -13.73 -8.91
C VAL A 102 -9.90 -13.71 -10.33
N ASP A 103 -11.04 -13.04 -10.50
CA ASP A 103 -11.60 -12.71 -11.80
C ASP A 103 -11.08 -11.34 -12.23
N ILE A 104 -10.44 -11.30 -13.38
CA ILE A 104 -9.95 -10.09 -14.02
C ILE A 104 -10.96 -9.72 -15.10
N GLU A 105 -11.68 -8.62 -14.88
CA GLU A 105 -12.58 -8.04 -15.88
C GLU A 105 -11.97 -6.76 -16.45
N SER A 106 -12.30 -6.45 -17.71
CA SER A 106 -11.87 -5.22 -18.36
C SER A 106 -13.04 -4.42 -18.92
N SER A 107 -12.85 -3.10 -19.01
CA SER A 107 -13.79 -2.19 -19.67
C SER A 107 -13.06 -1.07 -20.39
N LYS A 108 -13.65 -0.61 -21.51
CA LYS A 108 -13.17 0.56 -22.26
C LYS A 108 -13.73 1.88 -21.72
N ASN A 109 -14.92 1.85 -21.13
CA ASN A 109 -15.66 3.04 -20.67
C ASN A 109 -16.07 3.02 -19.19
N GLY A 110 -15.97 1.87 -18.51
CA GLY A 110 -16.29 1.73 -17.09
C GLY A 110 -17.76 1.37 -16.83
N GLU A 111 -18.59 1.22 -17.86
CA GLU A 111 -20.02 0.89 -17.73
C GLU A 111 -20.28 -0.61 -17.82
N ARG A 112 -19.63 -1.28 -18.79
CA ARG A 112 -19.75 -2.73 -19.01
C ARG A 112 -18.39 -3.38 -18.87
N TYR A 113 -18.33 -4.41 -18.06
CA TYR A 113 -17.12 -5.19 -17.82
C TYR A 113 -17.27 -6.57 -18.47
N SER A 114 -16.19 -7.05 -19.06
CA SER A 114 -16.11 -8.40 -19.63
C SER A 114 -15.02 -9.18 -18.92
N LEU A 115 -15.33 -10.41 -18.51
CA LEU A 115 -14.35 -11.33 -17.93
C LEU A 115 -13.26 -11.61 -18.96
N VAL A 116 -12.02 -11.29 -18.60
CA VAL A 116 -10.83 -11.56 -19.43
C VAL A 116 -10.16 -12.84 -18.98
N LYS A 117 -10.00 -13.02 -17.67
CA LYS A 117 -9.35 -14.20 -17.11
C LYS A 117 -9.82 -14.48 -15.70
N ARG A 118 -10.08 -15.75 -15.41
CA ARG A 118 -10.11 -16.29 -14.04
C ARG A 118 -8.77 -16.93 -13.74
N TYR A 119 -8.11 -16.52 -12.67
CA TYR A 119 -6.85 -17.11 -12.21
C TYR A 119 -7.04 -17.80 -10.87
N THR A 120 -6.62 -19.07 -10.78
CA THR A 120 -6.62 -19.88 -9.56
C THR A 120 -5.17 -20.20 -9.21
N PRO A 121 -4.66 -19.85 -8.01
CA PRO A 121 -3.31 -20.22 -7.60
C PRO A 121 -3.14 -21.74 -7.51
N VAL A 122 -1.95 -22.23 -7.86
CA VAL A 122 -1.58 -23.65 -7.66
C VAL A 122 -1.41 -23.95 -6.17
N SER A 123 -1.58 -25.21 -5.78
CA SER A 123 -1.51 -25.69 -4.38
C SER A 123 -0.26 -25.23 -3.64
N ASP A 124 0.88 -25.24 -4.32
CA ASP A 124 2.18 -24.88 -3.72
C ASP A 124 2.23 -23.41 -3.29
N LEU A 125 1.55 -22.52 -4.03
CA LEU A 125 1.44 -21.12 -3.64
C LEU A 125 0.51 -20.94 -2.44
N VAL A 126 -0.56 -21.73 -2.37
CA VAL A 126 -1.50 -21.71 -1.24
C VAL A 126 -0.82 -22.18 0.05
N ALA A 127 0.08 -23.17 -0.04
CA ALA A 127 0.77 -23.75 1.11
C ALA A 127 1.89 -22.87 1.69
N LYS A 128 2.45 -21.94 0.92
CA LYS A 128 3.52 -21.02 1.38
C LYS A 128 3.06 -20.15 2.55
N ARG A 129 3.91 -19.94 3.54
CA ARG A 129 3.60 -19.11 4.73
C ARG A 129 4.52 -17.88 4.82
N PHE A 130 4.58 -17.11 3.73
CA PHE A 130 5.30 -15.83 3.65
C PHE A 130 4.66 -14.91 2.61
N SER A 131 5.09 -13.64 2.56
CA SER A 131 4.63 -12.66 1.55
C SER A 131 5.36 -12.82 0.22
N PHE A 132 4.64 -12.82 -0.90
CA PHE A 132 5.21 -12.97 -2.24
C PHE A 132 4.37 -12.26 -3.32
N ALA A 133 4.90 -12.20 -4.53
CA ALA A 133 4.20 -11.67 -5.69
C ALA A 133 3.53 -12.80 -6.49
N ILE A 134 2.26 -12.62 -6.84
CA ILE A 134 1.55 -13.47 -7.80
C ILE A 134 1.55 -12.76 -9.15
N VAL A 135 2.14 -13.40 -10.15
CA VAL A 135 2.18 -12.87 -11.52
C VAL A 135 1.12 -13.57 -12.37
N ILE A 136 0.22 -12.79 -12.97
CA ILE A 136 -0.88 -13.31 -13.78
C ILE A 136 -0.79 -12.68 -15.17
N ASN A 137 -0.56 -13.51 -16.19
CA ASN A 137 -0.60 -13.10 -17.59
C ASN A 137 -2.06 -13.09 -18.08
N PHE A 138 -2.49 -12.04 -18.78
CA PHE A 138 -3.81 -11.91 -19.40
C PHE A 138 -3.77 -10.80 -20.44
N GLU A 139 -4.54 -10.82 -21.51
CA GLU A 139 -4.50 -9.78 -22.54
C GLU A 139 -5.80 -8.97 -22.56
N ALA A 140 -5.70 -7.65 -22.39
CA ALA A 140 -6.85 -6.77 -22.46
C ALA A 140 -6.48 -5.38 -22.99
N GLU A 141 -7.26 -4.88 -23.95
CA GLU A 141 -7.25 -3.46 -24.30
C GLU A 141 -8.29 -2.71 -23.47
N ALA A 142 -7.85 -2.05 -22.40
CA ALA A 142 -8.72 -1.56 -21.35
C ALA A 142 -8.38 -0.12 -20.93
N ARG A 143 -9.40 0.61 -20.45
CA ARG A 143 -9.23 1.81 -19.62
C ARG A 143 -9.51 1.52 -18.15
N PHE A 144 -10.35 0.53 -17.87
CA PHE A 144 -10.66 0.08 -16.52
C PHE A 144 -10.38 -1.40 -16.39
N ILE A 145 -9.78 -1.80 -15.28
CA ILE A 145 -9.55 -3.20 -14.91
C ILE A 145 -10.17 -3.41 -13.55
N LYS A 146 -11.03 -4.43 -13.43
CA LYS A 146 -11.64 -4.82 -12.16
C LYS A 146 -11.08 -6.16 -11.74
N LEU A 147 -10.59 -6.22 -10.51
CA LEU A 147 -10.17 -7.46 -9.85
C LEU A 147 -11.24 -7.83 -8.83
N ILE A 148 -11.80 -9.03 -8.98
CA ILE A 148 -12.81 -9.57 -8.08
C ILE A 148 -12.24 -10.82 -7.42
N PHE A 149 -12.04 -10.76 -6.11
CA PHE A 149 -11.40 -11.83 -5.36
C PHE A 149 -12.43 -12.75 -4.70
N THR A 150 -12.18 -14.05 -4.77
CA THR A 150 -12.83 -15.05 -3.92
C THR A 150 -11.79 -15.54 -2.92
N LYS A 151 -12.04 -15.41 -1.61
CA LYS A 151 -11.04 -15.69 -0.55
C LYS A 151 -11.09 -17.12 -0.02
N TYR A 152 -9.98 -17.59 0.55
CA TYR A 152 -9.93 -18.77 1.41
C TYR A 152 -10.20 -18.46 2.88
N SER A 153 -9.90 -17.24 3.32
CA SER A 153 -9.81 -16.84 4.72
C SER A 153 -10.56 -15.55 5.01
N THR A 154 -10.63 -15.20 6.29
CA THR A 154 -11.25 -13.96 6.78
C THR A 154 -10.60 -12.73 6.17
N TRP A 155 -9.28 -12.67 6.10
CA TRP A 155 -8.55 -11.52 5.58
C TRP A 155 -7.77 -11.88 4.32
N LEU A 156 -7.85 -10.98 3.33
CA LEU A 156 -6.97 -10.92 2.18
C LEU A 156 -6.12 -9.65 2.34
N LEU A 157 -4.80 -9.77 2.40
CA LEU A 157 -3.90 -8.63 2.60
C LEU A 157 -3.05 -8.40 1.36
N ILE A 158 -3.14 -7.21 0.79
CA ILE A 158 -2.43 -6.80 -0.42
C ILE A 158 -1.66 -5.53 -0.10
N SER A 159 -0.37 -5.50 -0.46
CA SER A 159 0.42 -4.28 -0.33
C SER A 159 0.39 -3.49 -1.62
N GLU A 160 0.45 -4.15 -2.78
CA GLU A 160 0.68 -3.46 -4.05
C GLU A 160 0.13 -4.25 -5.25
N ILE A 161 -0.38 -3.54 -6.27
CA ILE A 161 -0.92 -4.10 -7.51
C ILE A 161 -0.36 -3.34 -8.71
N VAL A 162 0.44 -4.05 -9.50
CA VAL A 162 1.14 -3.48 -10.66
C VAL A 162 0.60 -4.06 -11.96
N PHE A 163 0.23 -3.21 -12.90
CA PHE A 163 -0.12 -3.62 -14.27
C PHE A 163 1.07 -3.48 -15.21
N ILE A 164 1.25 -4.42 -16.12
CA ILE A 164 2.31 -4.38 -17.12
C ILE A 164 1.67 -4.19 -18.50
N PRO A 165 2.02 -3.11 -19.23
CA PRO A 165 1.52 -2.91 -20.58
C PRO A 165 2.16 -3.92 -21.53
N GLY A 166 1.35 -4.44 -22.46
CA GLY A 166 1.84 -5.23 -23.58
C GLY A 166 2.15 -4.37 -24.80
N SER A 167 2.98 -4.89 -25.71
CA SER A 167 3.14 -4.34 -27.05
C SER A 167 2.09 -4.91 -28.00
N HIS A 168 1.48 -4.07 -28.83
CA HIS A 168 0.80 -4.56 -30.04
C HIS A 168 1.86 -5.03 -31.04
N THR A 169 2.32 -6.27 -30.93
CA THR A 169 2.94 -6.90 -32.09
C THR A 169 1.81 -7.34 -33.00
N SER A 170 1.46 -6.48 -33.95
CA SER A 170 0.70 -6.88 -35.13
C SER A 170 1.53 -7.94 -35.85
N PHE A 171 1.33 -9.22 -35.56
CA PHE A 171 1.88 -10.27 -36.38
C PHE A 171 1.16 -10.16 -37.73
N SER A 172 1.84 -9.56 -38.71
CA SER A 172 1.47 -9.72 -40.10
C SER A 172 1.46 -11.22 -40.37
N SER A 173 0.33 -11.71 -40.85
CA SER A 173 0.16 -13.08 -41.31
C SER A 173 1.18 -13.36 -42.42
N SER A 174 2.32 -13.93 -42.04
CA SER A 174 3.19 -14.67 -42.94
C SER A 174 3.46 -16.01 -42.27
N SER A 175 2.89 -17.04 -42.91
CA SER A 175 3.20 -18.47 -42.92
C SER A 175 3.91 -19.13 -41.71
N PRO A 176 3.47 -20.32 -41.28
CA PRO A 176 4.04 -21.00 -40.12
C PRO A 176 5.42 -21.57 -40.44
N SER A 177 6.48 -20.94 -39.94
CA SER A 177 7.79 -21.58 -39.82
C SER A 177 7.88 -22.31 -38.48
N VAL A 178 7.99 -23.64 -38.56
CA VAL A 178 8.25 -24.56 -37.45
C VAL A 178 9.56 -24.15 -36.77
N VAL A 179 9.46 -23.55 -35.57
CA VAL A 179 10.59 -23.46 -34.64
C VAL A 179 10.35 -24.45 -33.52
N LYS A 180 11.15 -25.51 -33.53
CA LYS A 180 11.22 -26.50 -32.45
C LYS A 180 11.57 -25.79 -31.14
N ASN A 181 10.78 -26.09 -30.12
CA ASN A 181 10.99 -25.93 -28.68
C ASN A 181 12.29 -25.26 -28.21
N ASP A 182 12.13 -24.23 -27.38
CA ASP A 182 12.97 -24.03 -26.20
C ASP A 182 12.13 -23.50 -25.02
N PHE A 183 11.36 -24.42 -24.41
CA PHE A 183 10.67 -24.21 -23.12
C PHE A 183 11.63 -23.90 -21.95
N LYS A 184 12.96 -23.90 -22.19
CA LYS A 184 13.99 -23.48 -21.22
C LYS A 184 14.14 -21.96 -21.12
N LYS A 185 13.88 -21.21 -22.19
CA LYS A 185 14.19 -19.77 -22.25
C LYS A 185 13.21 -18.90 -21.45
N GLU A 186 11.98 -19.37 -21.26
CA GLU A 186 10.97 -18.64 -20.48
C GLU A 186 11.23 -18.74 -18.96
N ASN A 187 11.84 -19.84 -18.51
CA ASN A 187 12.30 -19.97 -17.12
C ASN A 187 13.58 -19.16 -16.83
N GLU A 188 14.44 -18.96 -17.84
CA GLU A 188 15.57 -18.02 -17.71
C GLU A 188 15.10 -16.55 -17.65
N LEU A 189 14.02 -16.19 -18.35
CA LEU A 189 13.41 -14.86 -18.28
C LEU A 189 12.73 -14.54 -16.93
N ILE A 190 12.32 -15.59 -16.21
CA ILE A 190 11.84 -15.48 -14.82
C ILE A 190 13.03 -15.33 -13.85
N SER A 191 14.19 -15.93 -14.16
CA SER A 191 15.44 -15.72 -13.41
C SER A 191 16.10 -14.36 -13.68
N SER A 192 15.75 -13.70 -14.79
CA SER A 192 16.25 -12.38 -15.17
C SER A 192 15.34 -11.21 -14.77
N ILE A 193 14.21 -11.47 -14.09
CA ILE A 193 13.61 -10.45 -13.22
C ILE A 193 14.62 -10.30 -12.08
N PRO A 194 15.23 -9.13 -11.85
CA PRO A 194 16.27 -8.99 -10.86
C PRO A 194 15.69 -9.28 -9.48
N PHE A 195 15.81 -10.53 -9.04
CA PHE A 195 16.00 -10.87 -7.63
C PHE A 195 17.46 -10.58 -7.31
N GLU A 196 17.88 -9.33 -7.58
CA GLU A 196 19.14 -8.85 -7.08
C GLU A 196 18.87 -8.51 -5.63
N LYS A 197 19.33 -9.42 -4.76
CA LYS A 197 19.81 -9.04 -3.44
C LYS A 197 20.90 -8.00 -3.70
N LYS A 198 20.50 -6.73 -3.87
CA LYS A 198 21.40 -5.61 -3.83
C LYS A 198 21.87 -5.55 -2.38
N PHE A 199 22.86 -6.37 -2.04
CA PHE A 199 23.91 -5.91 -1.16
C PHE A 199 24.51 -4.72 -1.89
N ILE A 200 23.87 -3.57 -1.73
CA ILE A 200 24.61 -2.33 -1.70
C ILE A 200 25.62 -2.63 -0.61
N ASN A 201 26.89 -2.82 -0.97
CA ASN A 201 27.94 -2.33 -0.10
C ASN A 201 27.56 -0.89 0.09
N VAL A 202 26.81 -0.64 1.16
CA VAL A 202 26.60 0.68 1.71
C VAL A 202 28.03 1.09 1.97
N VAL A 203 28.62 1.82 1.02
CA VAL A 203 29.40 2.98 1.38
C VAL A 203 28.51 3.63 2.42
N GLU A 204 28.93 3.49 3.68
CA GLU A 204 28.39 4.28 4.76
C GLU A 204 28.53 5.71 4.28
N ASP A 205 27.50 6.21 3.61
CA ASP A 205 27.22 7.62 3.58
C ASP A 205 26.82 7.92 5.01
N SER A 206 27.85 8.01 5.86
CA SER A 206 27.81 8.77 7.08
C SER A 206 27.09 10.05 6.74
N PHE A 207 25.89 10.23 7.29
CA PHE A 207 25.18 11.49 7.21
C PHE A 207 26.12 12.57 7.75
N SER A 208 26.85 13.25 6.87
CA SER A 208 27.61 14.43 7.23
C SER A 208 26.59 15.56 7.36
N LEU A 209 25.83 15.54 8.45
CA LEU A 209 25.12 16.72 8.89
C LEU A 209 26.17 17.82 9.03
N SER A 210 26.03 18.90 8.25
CA SER A 210 26.94 20.03 8.41
C SER A 210 26.92 20.47 9.88
N PHE A 211 28.06 20.90 10.43
CA PHE A 211 28.11 21.42 11.80
C PHE A 211 27.04 22.49 12.06
N SER A 212 26.71 23.27 11.03
CA SER A 212 25.62 24.25 11.09
C SER A 212 24.27 23.60 11.37
N THR A 213 23.95 22.47 10.74
CA THR A 213 22.67 21.78 10.92
C THR A 213 22.55 21.20 12.32
N VAL A 214 23.61 20.58 12.84
CA VAL A 214 23.63 20.01 14.21
C VAL A 214 23.50 21.11 15.27
N ILE A 215 24.21 22.22 15.10
CA ILE A 215 24.12 23.36 16.02
C ILE A 215 22.70 23.94 15.99
N THR A 216 22.09 24.09 14.81
CA THR A 216 20.72 24.63 14.71
C THR A 216 19.68 23.74 15.40
N THR A 217 19.75 22.41 15.24
CA THR A 217 18.78 21.51 15.90
C THR A 217 18.95 21.51 17.42
N ILE A 218 20.18 21.56 17.93
CA ILE A 218 20.44 21.65 19.37
C ILE A 218 19.90 22.96 19.94
N VAL A 219 20.17 24.09 19.29
CA VAL A 219 19.71 25.41 19.76
C VAL A 219 18.19 25.49 19.77
N VAL A 220 17.52 24.99 18.72
CA VAL A 220 16.05 24.95 18.66
C VAL A 220 15.48 24.06 19.78
N GLY A 221 16.09 22.89 20.01
CA GLY A 221 15.68 21.99 21.09
C GLY A 221 15.78 22.63 22.48
N VAL A 222 16.88 23.34 22.76
CA VAL A 222 17.08 24.04 24.04
C VAL A 222 16.07 25.18 24.22
N ILE A 223 15.81 25.96 23.17
CA ILE A 223 14.81 27.05 23.21
C ILE A 223 13.41 26.47 23.50
N CYS A 224 13.02 25.39 22.84
CA CYS A 224 11.74 24.72 23.10
C CYS A 224 11.64 24.22 24.55
N ALA A 225 12.71 23.63 25.10
CA ALA A 225 12.72 23.15 26.48
C ALA A 225 12.57 24.30 27.49
N VAL A 226 13.25 25.44 27.26
CA VAL A 226 13.14 26.62 28.13
C VAL A 226 11.74 27.22 28.10
N ILE A 227 11.13 27.33 26.91
CA ILE A 227 9.76 27.83 26.77
C ILE A 227 8.78 26.94 27.55
N LEU A 228 8.90 25.61 27.43
CA LEU A 228 8.07 24.67 28.17
C LEU A 228 8.24 24.82 29.69
N ALA A 229 9.48 24.95 30.16
CA ALA A 229 9.77 25.14 31.58
C ALA A 229 9.13 26.43 32.13
N VAL A 230 9.22 27.54 31.38
CA VAL A 230 8.58 28.82 31.77
C VAL A 230 7.05 28.69 31.80
N CYS A 231 6.46 28.01 30.80
CA CYS A 231 5.02 27.77 30.76
C CYS A 231 4.56 26.95 31.98
N VAL A 232 5.26 25.85 32.30
CA VAL A 232 4.95 25.02 33.47
C VAL A 232 5.10 25.82 34.77
N PHE A 233 6.15 26.63 34.89
CA PHE A 233 6.37 27.47 36.07
C PHE A 233 5.28 28.53 36.24
N LYS A 234 4.84 29.19 35.16
CA LYS A 234 3.70 30.13 35.22
C LYS A 234 2.40 29.42 35.63
N LEU A 235 2.12 28.24 35.08
CA LEU A 235 0.94 27.47 35.48
C LEU A 235 0.99 27.07 36.96
N TYR A 236 2.16 26.65 37.45
CA TYR A 236 2.37 26.31 38.85
C TYR A 236 2.14 27.51 39.77
N THR A 237 2.71 28.67 39.46
CA THR A 237 2.55 29.89 40.27
C THR A 237 1.11 30.40 40.29
N ILE A 238 0.38 30.33 39.17
CA ILE A 238 -1.04 30.67 39.11
C ILE A 238 -1.85 29.74 40.02
N LYS A 239 -1.62 28.43 39.92
CA LYS A 239 -2.31 27.43 40.76
C LYS A 239 -2.08 27.70 42.24
N LYS A 240 -0.84 27.94 42.65
CA LYS A 240 -0.48 28.24 44.04
C LYS A 240 -1.14 29.53 44.56
N LYS A 241 -1.22 30.57 43.72
CA LYS A 241 -1.93 31.82 44.07
C LYS A 241 -3.42 31.58 44.27
N ASN A 242 -4.05 30.77 43.42
CA ASN A 242 -5.47 30.43 43.53
C ASN A 242 -5.77 29.63 44.81
N GLU A 243 -4.90 28.68 45.18
CA GLU A 243 -5.01 27.93 46.43
C GLU A 243 -4.88 28.83 47.67
N ALA A 244 -3.96 29.81 47.65
CA ALA A 244 -3.80 30.77 48.73
C ALA A 244 -5.03 31.68 48.91
N ILE A 245 -5.61 32.16 47.80
CA ILE A 245 -6.84 32.97 47.82
C ILE A 245 -8.02 32.14 48.35
N ALA A 246 -8.16 30.89 47.91
CA ALA A 246 -9.21 29.98 48.39
C ALA A 246 -9.11 29.72 49.90
N LEU A 247 -7.89 29.58 50.44
CA LEU A 247 -7.66 29.39 51.86
C LEU A 247 -8.00 30.64 52.68
N GLN A 248 -7.67 31.84 52.18
CA GLN A 248 -8.00 33.10 52.84
C GLN A 248 -9.52 33.32 52.89
N ASN A 249 -10.22 33.06 51.78
CA ASN A 249 -11.69 33.17 51.71
C ASN A 249 -12.38 32.19 52.67
N ARG A 250 -11.87 30.97 52.85
CA ARG A 250 -12.41 30.03 53.84
C ARG A 250 -12.27 30.54 55.27
N LYS A 251 -11.14 31.18 55.62
CA LYS A 251 -10.92 31.70 56.98
C LYS A 251 -11.84 32.88 57.31
N THR A 252 -12.13 33.76 56.35
CA THR A 252 -13.05 34.89 56.56
C THR A 252 -14.52 34.44 56.69
N THR A 253 -14.93 33.34 56.06
CA THR A 253 -16.29 32.78 56.22
C THR A 253 -16.55 32.19 57.61
N PHE A 254 -15.52 31.76 58.36
CA PHE A 254 -15.67 31.23 59.72
C PHE A 254 -15.67 32.28 60.83
N LEU A 255 -15.43 33.56 60.51
CA LEU A 255 -15.36 34.68 61.47
C LEU A 255 -16.59 35.62 61.41
N LEU A 256 -17.63 35.24 60.66
CA LEU A 256 -18.96 35.87 60.59
C LEU A 256 -20.00 34.90 61.13
#